data_AF-A0A6A6RBZ3-F1
#
_entry.id   AF-A0A6A6RBZ3-F1
#
_cell.length_a   1.000
_cell.length_b   1.000
_cell.length_c   1.000
_cell.angle_alpha   90.00
_cell.angle_beta   90.00
_cell.angle_gamma   90.00
#
_symmetry.space_group_name_H-M   'P 1'
#
loop_
_entity.id
_entity.type
_entity.pdbx_description
1 polymer ?
#
loop_
_entity_poly.entity_id
_entity_poly.type
_entity_poly.pdbx_seq_one_letter_code
_entity_poly.pdbx_strand_id
1 'polypeptide(L)'
;MSFTRDESPPFVSLATLKSEFKTYQKNWRCSTFSTQLRSLLISRLEEWNIDQAIVIGLGCVDMIPTYSHLKGTEEDYNEWRKKILCQVMVFVEVVNILSRAQNGRPITMFASDPTFDDLDEFYLARLNITVIEKAEERVTPTTFVFSPFAPWPVALDAVRRSPELYLGTSWTRVLEARPPRSRRRRKRRHRDCYMNDEQRADCHRYLESRIENTFPGLETYQHPSVHMTPPKELLEKSAELANLTGRGLAGLFQFLWPKPKPFQEEDDSDSQEGEKSNSQEEEQSDSQEEEQSDFQEEKEFDSQASQT
;
A
#
# COMPACT_ATOMS: atom_id res chain seq x y z
N MET A 1 -4.12 32.03 -30.66
CA MET A 1 -5.15 30.97 -30.51
C MET A 1 -5.50 30.87 -29.04
N SER A 2 -6.62 31.47 -28.67
CA SER A 2 -7.19 31.44 -27.32
C SER A 2 -8.06 30.19 -27.18
N PHE A 3 -7.70 29.28 -26.28
CA PHE A 3 -8.57 28.18 -25.91
C PHE A 3 -9.65 28.70 -24.96
N THR A 4 -10.89 28.73 -25.42
CA THR A 4 -12.07 28.99 -24.58
C THR A 4 -12.23 27.83 -23.60
N ARG A 5 -12.25 28.16 -22.32
CA ARG A 5 -12.10 27.24 -21.17
C ARG A 5 -13.46 26.70 -20.68
N ASP A 6 -14.41 26.46 -21.58
CA ASP A 6 -15.83 26.33 -21.19
C ASP A 6 -16.53 25.04 -21.66
N GLU A 7 -15.77 24.04 -22.08
CA GLU A 7 -16.29 22.69 -22.30
C GLU A 7 -15.50 21.71 -21.42
N SER A 8 -15.58 21.89 -20.10
CA SER A 8 -15.12 20.87 -19.18
C SER A 8 -16.06 19.66 -19.29
N PRO A 9 -15.56 18.45 -19.61
CA PRO A 9 -16.38 17.25 -19.65
C PRO A 9 -17.11 17.05 -18.31
N PRO A 10 -18.28 16.39 -18.30
CA PRO A 10 -19.14 16.30 -17.12
C PRO A 10 -18.37 15.69 -15.95
N PHE A 11 -18.07 16.53 -14.94
CA PHE A 11 -17.31 16.15 -13.76
C PHE A 11 -18.03 15.02 -13.03
N VAL A 12 -17.35 13.88 -12.88
CA VAL A 12 -17.81 12.77 -12.04
C VAL A 12 -18.10 13.31 -10.64
N SER A 13 -19.34 13.16 -10.18
CA SER A 13 -19.73 13.68 -8.87
C SER A 13 -19.09 12.87 -7.73
N LEU A 14 -18.88 13.51 -6.59
CA LEU A 14 -18.43 12.82 -5.37
C LEU A 14 -19.36 11.66 -4.97
N ALA A 15 -20.67 11.81 -5.18
CA ALA A 15 -21.64 10.77 -4.88
C ALA A 15 -21.42 9.53 -5.77
N THR A 16 -21.12 9.75 -7.06
CA THR A 16 -20.74 8.70 -8.00
C THR A 16 -19.50 7.97 -7.53
N LEU A 17 -18.43 8.69 -7.18
CA LEU A 17 -17.17 8.10 -6.68
C LEU A 17 -17.39 7.23 -5.44
N LYS A 18 -18.19 7.70 -4.49
CA LYS A 18 -18.53 6.94 -3.27
C LYS A 18 -19.29 5.65 -3.59
N SER A 19 -20.23 5.71 -4.53
CA SER A 19 -21.02 4.54 -4.95
C SER A 19 -20.15 3.49 -5.66
N GLU A 20 -19.30 3.93 -6.58
CA GLU A 20 -18.36 3.07 -7.31
C GLU A 20 -17.36 2.42 -6.37
N PHE A 21 -16.78 3.18 -5.45
CA PHE A 21 -15.84 2.65 -4.46
C PHE A 21 -16.46 1.56 -3.60
N LYS A 22 -17.69 1.76 -3.09
CA LYS A 22 -18.41 0.73 -2.33
C LYS A 22 -18.65 -0.53 -3.17
N THR A 23 -18.94 -0.36 -4.45
CA THR A 23 -19.11 -1.46 -5.40
C THR A 23 -17.80 -2.23 -5.58
N TYR A 24 -16.68 -1.53 -5.81
CA TYR A 24 -15.35 -2.15 -5.93
C TYR A 24 -14.91 -2.84 -4.64
N GLN A 25 -15.17 -2.23 -3.49
CA GLN A 25 -14.87 -2.80 -2.18
C GLN A 25 -15.66 -4.09 -1.92
N LYS A 26 -16.95 -4.11 -2.25
CA LYS A 26 -17.79 -5.33 -2.16
C LYS A 26 -17.21 -6.44 -3.05
N ASN A 27 -16.94 -6.12 -4.32
CA ASN A 27 -16.40 -7.10 -5.27
C ASN A 27 -15.02 -7.61 -4.82
N TRP A 28 -14.18 -6.73 -4.28
CA TRP A 28 -12.87 -7.09 -3.76
C TRP A 28 -12.97 -8.08 -2.62
N ARG A 29 -13.80 -7.78 -1.62
CA ARG A 29 -13.97 -8.65 -0.45
C ARG A 29 -14.50 -10.04 -0.79
N CYS A 30 -15.24 -10.17 -1.89
CA CYS A 30 -15.73 -11.46 -2.39
C CYS A 30 -14.73 -12.20 -3.28
N SER A 31 -13.61 -11.58 -3.66
CA SER A 31 -12.60 -12.20 -4.52
C SER A 31 -11.78 -13.26 -3.80
N THR A 32 -11.29 -14.23 -4.57
CA THR A 32 -10.36 -15.25 -4.06
C THR A 32 -9.05 -14.61 -3.61
N PHE A 33 -8.57 -13.64 -4.40
CA PHE A 33 -7.38 -12.84 -4.12
C PHE A 33 -7.45 -12.15 -2.75
N SER A 34 -8.54 -11.42 -2.46
CA SER A 34 -8.67 -10.72 -1.18
C SER A 34 -8.68 -11.69 0.00
N THR A 35 -9.24 -12.88 -0.18
CA THR A 35 -9.26 -13.91 0.87
C THR A 35 -7.87 -14.44 1.13
N GLN A 36 -7.12 -14.77 0.07
CA GLN A 36 -5.74 -15.24 0.17
C GLN A 36 -4.81 -14.19 0.79
N LEU A 37 -4.91 -12.94 0.33
CA LEU A 37 -4.14 -11.83 0.90
C LEU A 37 -4.45 -11.61 2.37
N ARG A 38 -5.73 -11.66 2.76
CA ARG A 38 -6.13 -11.54 4.16
C ARG A 38 -5.52 -12.67 5.00
N SER A 39 -5.63 -13.92 4.56
CA SER A 39 -5.05 -15.07 5.27
C SER A 39 -3.52 -14.94 5.42
N LEU A 40 -2.84 -14.47 4.38
CA LEU A 40 -1.39 -14.22 4.37
C LEU A 40 -0.99 -13.14 5.38
N LEU A 41 -1.69 -12.00 5.40
CA LEU A 41 -1.36 -10.90 6.32
C LEU A 41 -1.68 -11.25 7.78
N ILE A 42 -2.72 -12.06 8.03
CA ILE A 42 -3.10 -12.50 9.38
C ILE A 42 -2.18 -13.61 9.91
N SER A 43 -1.70 -14.52 9.05
CA SER A 43 -0.88 -15.66 9.50
C SER A 43 0.50 -15.25 10.01
N ARG A 44 0.94 -14.03 9.72
CA ARG A 44 2.23 -13.46 10.14
C ARG A 44 2.16 -12.88 11.56
N LEU A 45 1.68 -13.69 12.52
CA LEU A 45 1.35 -13.38 13.92
C LEU A 45 2.45 -12.71 14.78
N GLU A 46 3.63 -12.43 14.24
CA GLU A 46 4.55 -11.47 14.88
C GLU A 46 3.89 -10.10 14.78
N GLU A 47 3.53 -9.52 15.92
CA GLU A 47 2.73 -8.29 16.02
C GLU A 47 3.22 -7.24 15.02
N TRP A 48 2.43 -7.01 13.96
CA TRP A 48 2.68 -5.89 13.06
C TRP A 48 2.83 -4.64 13.92
N ASN A 49 3.90 -3.87 13.72
CA ASN A 49 4.04 -2.59 14.42
C ASN A 49 3.83 -1.44 13.44
N ILE A 50 2.67 -1.42 12.78
CA ILE A 50 2.34 -0.42 11.77
C ILE A 50 1.47 0.67 12.39
N ASP A 51 2.00 1.89 12.49
CA ASP A 51 1.30 3.07 13.04
C ASP A 51 0.82 4.04 11.96
N GLN A 52 1.44 3.98 10.77
CA GLN A 52 1.04 4.75 9.61
C GLN A 52 1.09 3.93 8.31
N ALA A 53 0.25 4.31 7.37
CA ALA A 53 0.16 3.76 6.04
C ALA A 53 0.26 4.87 5.01
N ILE A 54 1.09 4.66 3.99
CA ILE A 54 1.39 5.64 2.97
C ILE A 54 1.10 5.05 1.61
N VAL A 55 0.28 5.73 0.80
CA VAL A 55 0.13 5.42 -0.60
C VAL A 55 0.87 6.44 -1.49
N ILE A 56 1.66 5.95 -2.45
CA ILE A 56 2.44 6.78 -3.36
C ILE A 56 2.15 6.39 -4.80
N GLY A 57 1.88 7.37 -5.66
CA GLY A 57 1.73 7.13 -7.10
C GLY A 57 0.35 6.57 -7.49
N LEU A 58 -0.72 7.05 -6.83
CA LEU A 58 -2.10 6.81 -7.25
C LEU A 58 -2.39 7.56 -8.56
N GLY A 59 -2.20 6.87 -9.68
CA GLY A 59 -2.51 7.43 -11.00
C GLY A 59 -1.31 7.84 -11.84
N CYS A 60 -0.07 7.61 -11.38
CA CYS A 60 1.12 7.90 -12.19
C CYS A 60 1.25 6.93 -13.40
N VAL A 61 0.62 7.27 -14.52
CA VAL A 61 0.62 6.47 -15.76
C VAL A 61 1.71 6.86 -16.77
N ASP A 62 2.55 7.84 -16.43
CA ASP A 62 3.69 8.25 -17.27
C ASP A 62 4.70 7.13 -17.52
N MET A 63 4.69 6.09 -16.69
CA MET A 63 5.50 4.89 -16.87
C MET A 63 5.05 4.00 -18.04
N ILE A 64 3.84 4.18 -18.58
CA ILE A 64 3.38 3.49 -19.79
C ILE A 64 3.39 4.51 -20.95
N PRO A 65 4.30 4.40 -21.94
CA PRO A 65 4.43 5.34 -23.05
C PRO A 65 3.21 5.49 -23.96
N THR A 66 2.12 4.77 -23.72
CA THR A 66 0.90 4.78 -24.54
C THR A 66 -0.13 5.84 -24.13
N TYR A 67 0.03 6.52 -23.00
CA TYR A 67 -0.95 7.52 -22.55
C TYR A 67 -0.90 8.86 -23.31
N SER A 68 0.10 9.06 -24.18
CA SER A 68 0.06 10.13 -25.19
C SER A 68 -0.99 9.90 -26.30
N HIS A 69 -1.75 8.80 -26.24
CA HIS A 69 -2.80 8.45 -27.20
C HIS A 69 -4.20 8.45 -26.62
N LEU A 70 -4.39 8.69 -25.31
CA LEU A 70 -5.72 8.99 -24.81
C LEU A 70 -6.18 10.24 -25.56
N LYS A 71 -7.28 10.12 -26.27
CA LYS A 71 -7.80 11.19 -27.12
C LYS A 71 -8.42 12.32 -26.29
N GLY A 72 -8.27 12.25 -24.97
CA GLY A 72 -8.93 13.13 -24.01
C GLY A 72 -10.44 12.88 -24.00
N THR A 73 -10.89 11.66 -24.31
CA THR A 73 -12.33 11.36 -24.28
C THR A 73 -12.79 11.11 -22.85
N GLU A 74 -14.10 11.18 -22.65
CA GLU A 74 -14.74 10.89 -21.37
C GLU A 74 -14.48 9.44 -20.92
N GLU A 75 -14.48 8.49 -21.86
CA GLU A 75 -14.19 7.08 -21.55
C GLU A 75 -12.77 6.88 -21.03
N ASP A 76 -11.79 7.57 -21.63
CA ASP A 76 -10.39 7.54 -21.23
C ASP A 76 -10.23 8.06 -19.77
N TYR A 77 -10.92 9.15 -19.46
CA TYR A 77 -10.97 9.74 -18.11
C TYR A 77 -11.63 8.78 -17.10
N ASN A 78 -12.78 8.21 -17.46
CA ASN A 78 -13.50 7.27 -16.61
C ASN A 78 -12.68 5.99 -16.33
N GLU A 79 -11.95 5.47 -17.31
CA GLU A 79 -11.07 4.31 -17.12
C GLU A 79 -9.89 4.65 -16.19
N TRP A 80 -9.27 5.81 -16.36
CA TRP A 80 -8.21 6.29 -15.46
C TRP A 80 -8.73 6.43 -14.03
N ARG A 81 -9.89 7.07 -13.86
CA ARG A 81 -10.51 7.27 -12.56
C ARG A 81 -10.83 5.96 -11.85
N LYS A 82 -11.40 5.01 -12.59
CA LYS A 82 -11.65 3.65 -12.11
C LYS A 82 -10.38 3.00 -11.54
N LYS A 83 -9.24 3.12 -12.22
CA LYS A 83 -7.96 2.56 -11.75
C LYS A 83 -7.53 3.17 -10.42
N ILE A 84 -7.62 4.50 -10.28
CA ILE A 84 -7.30 5.18 -9.02
C ILE A 84 -8.22 4.68 -7.90
N LEU A 85 -9.53 4.64 -8.12
CA LEU A 85 -10.49 4.16 -7.12
C LEU A 85 -10.21 2.71 -6.69
N CYS A 86 -9.90 1.83 -7.64
CA CYS A 86 -9.51 0.46 -7.34
C CYS A 86 -8.25 0.41 -6.47
N GLN A 87 -7.24 1.24 -6.74
CA GLN A 87 -6.01 1.28 -5.96
C GLN A 87 -6.22 1.82 -4.55
N VAL A 88 -6.98 2.91 -4.40
CA VAL A 88 -7.38 3.44 -3.09
C VAL A 88 -8.14 2.38 -2.30
N MET A 89 -9.03 1.64 -2.96
CA MET A 89 -9.78 0.55 -2.33
C MET A 89 -8.84 -0.54 -1.80
N VAL A 90 -7.88 -0.98 -2.60
CA VAL A 90 -6.88 -1.98 -2.19
C VAL A 90 -6.09 -1.49 -0.98
N PHE A 91 -5.61 -0.24 -1.04
CA PHE A 91 -4.88 0.39 0.07
C PHE A 91 -5.70 0.36 1.37
N VAL A 92 -6.92 0.89 1.33
CA VAL A 92 -7.82 0.94 2.49
C VAL A 92 -8.13 -0.46 3.03
N GLU A 93 -8.37 -1.44 2.15
CA GLU A 93 -8.65 -2.83 2.59
C GLU A 93 -7.43 -3.47 3.27
N VAL A 94 -6.22 -3.23 2.78
CA VAL A 94 -4.99 -3.73 3.42
C VAL A 94 -4.78 -3.06 4.77
N VAL A 95 -4.94 -1.73 4.87
CA VAL A 95 -4.86 -0.99 6.15
C VAL A 95 -5.87 -1.54 7.17
N ASN A 96 -7.11 -1.81 6.73
CA ASN A 96 -8.13 -2.41 7.59
C ASN A 96 -7.76 -3.82 8.09
N ILE A 97 -7.12 -4.64 7.26
CA ILE A 97 -6.62 -5.96 7.66
C ILE A 97 -5.51 -5.81 8.70
N LEU A 98 -4.53 -4.94 8.44
CA LEU A 98 -3.40 -4.68 9.33
C LEU A 98 -3.85 -4.09 10.67
N SER A 99 -4.81 -3.17 10.68
CA SER A 99 -5.37 -2.61 11.91
C SER A 99 -6.04 -3.69 12.75
N ARG A 100 -6.84 -4.57 12.14
CA ARG A 100 -7.48 -5.71 12.85
C ARG A 100 -6.46 -6.71 13.38
N ALA A 101 -5.41 -6.99 12.61
CA ALA A 101 -4.32 -7.86 13.06
C ALA A 101 -3.56 -7.27 14.26
N GLN A 102 -3.63 -5.95 14.48
CA GLN A 102 -3.05 -5.22 15.60
C GLN A 102 -4.12 -4.82 16.64
N ASN A 103 -5.08 -5.71 16.92
CA ASN A 103 -6.13 -5.49 17.92
C ASN A 103 -6.98 -4.22 17.69
N GLY A 104 -7.13 -3.80 16.43
CA GLY A 104 -7.90 -2.60 16.07
C GLY A 104 -7.16 -1.28 16.29
N ARG A 105 -5.83 -1.31 16.51
CA ARG A 105 -5.02 -0.09 16.62
C ARG A 105 -5.23 0.79 15.37
N PRO A 106 -5.57 2.08 15.52
CA PRO A 106 -5.76 2.97 14.39
C PRO A 106 -4.44 3.18 13.64
N ILE A 107 -4.50 3.21 12.31
CA ILE A 107 -3.37 3.46 11.42
C ILE A 107 -3.60 4.78 10.71
N THR A 108 -2.67 5.72 10.83
CA THR A 108 -2.78 7.02 10.15
C THR A 108 -2.49 6.87 8.67
N MET A 109 -3.36 7.39 7.79
CA MET A 109 -3.21 7.22 6.34
C MET A 109 -2.76 8.50 5.64
N PHE A 110 -1.74 8.39 4.79
CA PHE A 110 -1.25 9.46 3.93
C PHE A 110 -1.26 9.04 2.46
N ALA A 111 -1.40 10.02 1.57
CA ALA A 111 -1.29 9.84 0.13
C ALA A 111 -0.38 10.90 -0.50
N SER A 112 0.37 10.52 -1.53
CA SER A 112 1.12 11.45 -2.38
C SER A 112 1.04 11.01 -3.83
N ASP A 113 0.52 11.89 -4.69
CA ASP A 113 0.60 11.77 -6.13
C ASP A 113 0.63 13.19 -6.74
N PRO A 114 1.57 13.50 -7.65
CA PRO A 114 1.65 14.83 -8.28
C PRO A 114 0.48 15.12 -9.23
N THR A 115 -0.36 14.14 -9.53
CA THR A 115 -1.49 14.26 -10.47
C THR A 115 -2.84 14.42 -9.78
N PHE A 116 -2.88 14.49 -8.45
CA PHE A 116 -4.14 14.74 -7.74
C PHE A 116 -4.74 16.09 -8.08
N ASP A 117 -6.06 16.09 -8.22
CA ASP A 117 -6.88 17.30 -8.30
C ASP A 117 -7.69 17.54 -7.01
N ASP A 118 -8.42 18.66 -6.95
CA ASP A 118 -9.23 19.02 -5.78
C ASP A 118 -10.28 17.95 -5.43
N LEU A 119 -10.80 17.23 -6.44
CA LEU A 119 -11.80 16.18 -6.23
C LEU A 119 -11.17 14.94 -5.60
N ASP A 120 -9.95 14.59 -6.01
CA ASP A 120 -9.13 13.54 -5.40
C ASP A 120 -8.84 13.83 -3.94
N GLU A 121 -8.31 15.02 -3.65
CA GLU A 121 -8.01 15.42 -2.28
C GLU A 121 -9.26 15.40 -1.40
N PHE A 122 -10.37 15.97 -1.89
CA PHE A 122 -11.62 15.97 -1.15
C PHE A 122 -12.16 14.55 -0.90
N TYR A 123 -12.05 13.67 -1.90
CA TYR A 123 -12.50 12.29 -1.78
C TYR A 123 -11.62 11.49 -0.80
N LEU A 124 -10.29 11.63 -0.89
CA LEU A 124 -9.33 10.99 0.03
C LEU A 124 -9.51 11.47 1.47
N ALA A 125 -9.77 12.77 1.68
CA ALA A 125 -10.08 13.31 3.00
C ALA A 125 -11.33 12.65 3.63
N ARG A 126 -12.35 12.32 2.82
CA ARG A 126 -13.55 11.59 3.30
C ARG A 126 -13.27 10.14 3.71
N LEU A 127 -12.12 9.60 3.31
CA LEU A 127 -11.62 8.29 3.72
C LEU A 127 -10.61 8.39 4.89
N ASN A 128 -10.45 9.58 5.48
CA ASN A 128 -9.43 9.88 6.49
C ASN A 128 -7.99 9.66 5.98
N ILE A 129 -7.75 9.96 4.71
CA ILE A 129 -6.42 9.91 4.09
C ILE A 129 -5.96 11.34 3.86
N THR A 130 -4.81 11.71 4.44
CA THR A 130 -4.24 13.06 4.30
C THR A 130 -3.31 13.12 3.10
N VAL A 131 -3.57 14.02 2.14
CA VAL A 131 -2.68 14.24 1.00
C VAL A 131 -1.49 15.10 1.40
N ILE A 132 -0.29 14.66 1.02
CA ILE A 132 0.99 15.33 1.30
C ILE A 132 1.89 15.29 0.06
N GLU A 133 2.78 16.28 -0.11
CA GLU A 133 3.60 16.38 -1.33
C GLU A 133 4.65 15.27 -1.45
N LYS A 134 5.34 14.94 -0.35
CA LYS A 134 6.48 14.03 -0.33
C LYS A 134 6.32 12.93 0.71
N ALA A 135 5.43 11.99 0.42
CA ALA A 135 5.11 10.96 1.42
C ALA A 135 6.25 9.97 1.67
N GLU A 136 7.15 9.78 0.70
CA GLU A 136 8.37 8.97 0.86
C GLU A 136 9.25 9.47 2.01
N GLU A 137 9.29 10.79 2.27
CA GLU A 137 10.10 11.37 3.34
C GLU A 137 9.59 10.99 4.75
N ARG A 138 8.33 10.57 4.86
CA ARG A 138 7.68 10.14 6.11
C ARG A 138 7.81 8.64 6.41
N VAL A 139 8.35 7.85 5.49
CA VAL A 139 8.47 6.41 5.69
C VAL A 139 9.42 6.12 6.86
N THR A 140 8.93 5.32 7.81
CA THR A 140 9.63 4.82 8.99
C THR A 140 9.63 3.29 8.99
N PRO A 141 10.41 2.64 9.87
CA PRO A 141 10.31 1.21 10.10
C PRO A 141 8.94 0.70 10.56
N THR A 142 8.04 1.58 11.01
CA THR A 142 6.65 1.25 11.42
C THR A 142 5.63 1.60 10.33
N THR A 143 6.07 1.81 9.09
CA THR A 143 5.20 2.24 7.99
C THR A 143 4.79 1.09 7.09
N PHE A 144 3.51 1.03 6.71
CA PHE A 144 3.05 0.32 5.52
C PHE A 144 3.14 1.24 4.30
N VAL A 145 3.85 0.83 3.24
CA VAL A 145 3.95 1.57 1.98
C VAL A 145 3.22 0.82 0.88
N PHE A 146 2.24 1.47 0.26
CA PHE A 146 1.58 1.02 -0.96
C PHE A 146 2.00 1.91 -2.14
N SER A 147 2.75 1.37 -3.09
CA SER A 147 3.33 2.16 -4.19
C SER A 147 3.08 1.49 -5.55
N PRO A 148 1.82 1.49 -6.02
CA PRO A 148 1.47 0.74 -7.21
C PRO A 148 2.17 1.26 -8.46
N PHE A 149 2.29 2.58 -8.63
CA PHE A 149 2.91 3.20 -9.80
C PHE A 149 3.83 4.38 -9.47
N ALA A 150 4.35 4.45 -8.25
CA ALA A 150 5.24 5.54 -7.85
C ALA A 150 6.44 5.68 -8.80
N PRO A 151 6.85 6.93 -9.14
CA PRO A 151 8.08 7.18 -9.87
C PRO A 151 9.27 6.45 -9.21
N TRP A 152 10.14 5.86 -10.03
CA TRP A 152 11.22 5.01 -9.51
C TRP A 152 12.10 5.68 -8.44
N PRO A 153 12.46 6.99 -8.51
CA PRO A 153 13.28 7.59 -7.47
C PRO A 153 12.53 7.69 -6.15
N VAL A 154 11.24 8.04 -6.21
CA VAL A 154 10.36 8.23 -5.04
C VAL A 154 10.17 6.91 -4.32
N ALA A 155 9.83 5.86 -5.07
CA ALA A 155 9.56 4.57 -4.49
C ALA A 155 10.83 3.87 -3.97
N LEU A 156 11.98 4.08 -4.63
CA LEU A 156 13.27 3.66 -4.11
C LEU A 156 13.61 4.37 -2.80
N ASP A 157 13.32 5.68 -2.67
CA ASP A 157 13.52 6.41 -1.42
C ASP A 157 12.64 5.85 -0.30
N ALA A 158 11.38 5.52 -0.60
CA ALA A 158 10.48 4.87 0.34
C ALA A 158 11.04 3.52 0.83
N VAL A 159 11.49 2.63 -0.08
CA VAL A 159 12.06 1.32 0.30
C VAL A 159 13.36 1.49 1.11
N ARG A 160 14.19 2.50 0.80
CA ARG A 160 15.43 2.83 1.51
C ARG A 160 15.24 3.12 2.99
N ARG A 161 14.06 3.56 3.37
CA ARG A 161 13.69 3.86 4.76
C ARG A 161 13.21 2.63 5.53
N SER A 162 13.25 1.46 4.90
CA SER A 162 12.97 0.15 5.50
C SER A 162 11.58 0.07 6.14
N PRO A 163 10.49 0.29 5.37
CA PRO A 163 9.13 0.13 5.88
C PRO A 163 8.88 -1.30 6.41
N GLU A 164 7.97 -1.43 7.37
CA GLU A 164 7.52 -2.71 7.93
C GLU A 164 6.84 -3.59 6.87
N LEU A 165 6.11 -2.97 5.95
CA LEU A 165 5.49 -3.67 4.84
C LEU A 165 5.53 -2.77 3.63
N TYR A 166 6.03 -3.31 2.52
CA TYR A 166 6.00 -2.63 1.24
C TYR A 166 5.23 -3.48 0.23
N LEU A 167 4.26 -2.84 -0.43
CA LEU A 167 3.45 -3.42 -1.47
C LEU A 167 3.49 -2.50 -2.69
N GLY A 168 4.12 -2.93 -3.78
CA GLY A 168 4.26 -2.07 -4.95
C GLY A 168 4.88 -2.77 -6.14
N THR A 169 5.45 -1.98 -7.05
CA THR A 169 6.11 -2.54 -8.25
C THR A 169 7.42 -3.24 -7.89
N SER A 170 7.68 -4.37 -8.55
CA SER A 170 8.92 -5.14 -8.52
C SER A 170 10.05 -4.38 -9.18
N TRP A 171 10.98 -3.89 -8.37
CA TRP A 171 12.12 -3.13 -8.87
C TRP A 171 13.03 -3.94 -9.79
N THR A 172 13.27 -5.21 -9.49
CA THR A 172 14.02 -6.12 -10.38
C THR A 172 13.44 -6.11 -11.79
N ARG A 173 12.11 -6.23 -11.90
CA ARG A 173 11.42 -6.22 -13.19
C ARG A 173 11.35 -4.82 -13.82
N VAL A 174 11.27 -3.74 -13.04
CA VAL A 174 11.41 -2.37 -13.57
C VAL A 174 12.78 -2.19 -14.22
N LEU A 175 13.84 -2.66 -13.58
CA LEU A 175 15.20 -2.60 -14.13
C LEU A 175 15.30 -3.44 -15.40
N GLU A 176 14.79 -4.68 -15.41
CA GLU A 176 14.75 -5.54 -16.60
C GLU A 176 14.01 -4.88 -17.78
N ALA A 177 12.83 -4.30 -17.52
CA ALA A 177 11.99 -3.68 -18.55
C ALA A 177 12.56 -2.37 -19.10
N ARG A 178 13.51 -1.73 -18.39
CA ARG A 178 14.09 -0.43 -18.75
C ARG A 178 15.58 -0.54 -19.02
N PRO A 179 16.00 -1.24 -20.09
CA PRO A 179 17.41 -1.41 -20.39
C PRO A 179 18.11 -0.05 -20.56
N PRO A 180 19.40 0.03 -20.21
CA PRO A 180 20.18 1.25 -20.33
C PRO A 180 20.05 1.85 -21.74
N ARG A 181 19.85 3.17 -21.82
CA ARG A 181 19.66 3.86 -23.10
C ARG A 181 20.93 3.69 -23.94
N SER A 182 20.83 2.98 -25.07
CA SER A 182 21.92 2.98 -26.05
C SER A 182 22.22 4.41 -26.52
N ARG A 183 23.51 4.76 -26.65
CA ARG A 183 23.99 6.10 -27.05
C ARG A 183 23.23 6.69 -28.26
N ARG A 184 22.74 5.83 -29.18
CA ARG A 184 22.00 6.20 -30.39
C ARG A 184 20.59 6.78 -30.14
N ARG A 185 19.97 6.56 -28.97
CA ARG A 185 18.60 7.04 -28.65
C ARG A 185 18.54 8.40 -27.94
N ARG A 186 19.69 9.05 -27.67
CA ARG A 186 19.76 10.33 -26.93
C ARG A 186 19.02 11.52 -27.56
N LYS A 187 18.69 11.48 -28.86
CA LYS A 187 18.14 12.65 -29.58
C LYS A 187 16.64 12.90 -29.39
N ARG A 188 15.86 11.99 -28.80
CA ARG A 188 14.45 12.24 -28.49
C ARG A 188 14.35 12.86 -27.10
N ARG A 189 14.14 14.18 -27.08
CA ARG A 189 13.85 14.99 -25.89
C ARG A 189 12.62 14.40 -25.17
N HIS A 190 12.63 14.50 -23.84
CA HIS A 190 11.68 13.92 -22.87
C HIS A 190 11.90 12.45 -22.52
N ARG A 191 12.40 12.25 -21.29
CA ARG A 191 11.57 11.77 -20.17
C ARG A 191 12.48 11.59 -18.96
N ASP A 192 12.14 12.24 -17.84
CA ASP A 192 12.83 12.13 -16.56
C ASP A 192 12.66 10.76 -15.88
N CYS A 193 11.93 9.84 -16.53
CA CYS A 193 11.72 8.48 -16.05
C CYS A 193 12.79 7.47 -16.51
N TYR A 194 13.83 7.91 -17.24
CA TYR A 194 14.95 7.03 -17.61
C TYR A 194 16.07 7.08 -16.58
N MET A 195 16.40 5.91 -16.06
CA MET A 195 17.54 5.67 -15.20
C MET A 195 18.82 5.61 -16.05
N ASN A 196 19.85 6.36 -15.67
CA ASN A 196 21.17 6.24 -16.30
C ASN A 196 21.90 4.97 -15.79
N ASP A 197 23.02 4.61 -16.43
CA ASP A 197 23.74 3.35 -16.12
C ASP A 197 24.25 3.31 -14.67
N GLU A 198 24.65 4.45 -14.13
CA GLU A 198 25.13 4.61 -12.76
C GLU A 198 23.99 4.45 -11.74
N GLN A 199 22.88 5.18 -11.93
CA GLN A 199 21.65 5.04 -11.14
C GLN A 199 21.13 3.60 -11.17
N ARG A 200 21.23 2.93 -12.32
CA ARG A 200 20.85 1.52 -12.47
C ARG A 200 21.74 0.61 -11.65
N ALA A 201 23.05 0.80 -11.72
CA ALA A 201 23.99 0.02 -10.93
C ALA A 201 23.77 0.25 -9.43
N ASP A 202 23.49 1.48 -9.01
CA ASP A 202 23.20 1.81 -7.61
C ASP A 202 21.86 1.23 -7.14
N CYS A 203 20.83 1.27 -7.99
CA CYS A 203 19.58 0.56 -7.74
C CYS A 203 19.84 -0.94 -7.59
N HIS A 204 20.56 -1.55 -8.54
CA HIS A 204 20.85 -2.99 -8.49
C HIS A 204 21.58 -3.37 -7.21
N ARG A 205 22.66 -2.66 -6.88
CA ARG A 205 23.43 -2.86 -5.66
C ARG A 205 22.57 -2.69 -4.42
N TYR A 206 21.68 -1.69 -4.41
CA TYR A 206 20.74 -1.51 -3.31
C TYR A 206 19.74 -2.67 -3.20
N LEU A 207 19.13 -3.09 -4.31
CA LEU A 207 18.14 -4.18 -4.29
C LEU A 207 18.79 -5.49 -3.83
N GLU A 208 19.93 -5.87 -4.39
CA GLU A 208 20.67 -7.08 -4.00
C GLU A 208 21.11 -7.00 -2.53
N SER A 209 21.80 -5.91 -2.14
CA SER A 209 22.38 -5.83 -0.78
C SER A 209 21.37 -5.56 0.32
N ARG A 210 20.28 -4.82 0.09
CA ARG A 210 19.33 -4.41 1.14
C ARG A 210 18.05 -5.20 1.10
N ILE A 211 17.47 -5.51 -0.05
CA ILE A 211 16.22 -6.28 -0.06
C ILE A 211 16.49 -7.70 0.39
N GLU A 212 17.49 -8.40 -0.15
CA GLU A 212 17.78 -9.78 0.26
C GLU A 212 18.17 -9.90 1.75
N ASN A 213 18.79 -8.85 2.30
CA ASN A 213 19.20 -8.83 3.70
C ASN A 213 18.13 -8.33 4.66
N THR A 214 17.34 -7.32 4.29
CA THR A 214 16.33 -6.70 5.15
C THR A 214 14.97 -7.38 5.00
N PHE A 215 14.60 -7.77 3.78
CA PHE A 215 13.29 -8.31 3.39
C PHE A 215 13.42 -9.73 2.79
N PRO A 216 13.43 -10.83 3.58
CA PRO A 216 13.53 -12.18 3.03
C PRO A 216 12.19 -12.64 2.46
N GLY A 217 11.12 -12.00 2.91
CA GLY A 217 9.75 -12.31 2.63
C GLY A 217 9.40 -11.69 1.30
N LEU A 218 10.03 -12.22 0.25
CA LEU A 218 9.60 -11.94 -1.09
C LEU A 218 8.50 -12.95 -1.41
N GLU A 219 7.29 -12.68 -0.93
CA GLU A 219 6.14 -13.29 -1.58
C GLU A 219 5.81 -12.42 -2.78
N THR A 220 6.47 -12.77 -3.88
CA THR A 220 5.87 -12.50 -5.16
C THR A 220 4.51 -13.19 -5.13
N TYR A 221 3.43 -12.43 -5.27
CA TYR A 221 2.14 -13.03 -5.58
C TYR A 221 2.30 -13.67 -6.97
N GLN A 222 2.75 -14.93 -6.97
CA GLN A 222 3.22 -15.60 -8.16
C GLN A 222 2.02 -15.84 -9.05
N HIS A 223 2.01 -15.12 -10.15
CA HIS A 223 1.54 -15.70 -11.38
C HIS A 223 2.62 -16.67 -11.89
N PRO A 224 2.29 -17.93 -12.19
CA PRO A 224 3.28 -18.90 -12.63
C PRO A 224 3.97 -18.42 -13.92
N SER A 225 5.30 -18.38 -13.85
CA SER A 225 6.29 -18.13 -14.93
C SER A 225 6.04 -16.92 -15.84
N VAL A 226 6.76 -15.81 -15.55
CA VAL A 226 6.73 -14.54 -16.33
C VAL A 226 8.05 -14.26 -17.07
N HIS A 227 8.96 -15.22 -17.12
CA HIS A 227 10.06 -15.08 -18.08
C HIS A 227 9.48 -15.30 -19.48
N MET A 228 9.30 -14.20 -20.22
CA MET A 228 8.93 -14.14 -21.66
C MET A 228 7.46 -14.31 -22.05
N THR A 229 6.51 -14.37 -21.12
CA THR A 229 5.08 -14.50 -21.47
C THR A 229 4.54 -13.19 -22.05
N PRO A 230 3.90 -13.20 -23.24
CA PRO A 230 3.29 -12.00 -23.82
C PRO A 230 2.28 -11.37 -22.85
N PRO A 231 2.16 -10.02 -22.79
CA PRO A 231 1.21 -9.33 -21.91
C PRO A 231 -0.24 -9.81 -21.99
N LYS A 232 -0.65 -10.37 -23.13
CA LYS A 232 -1.98 -10.98 -23.31
C LYS A 232 -2.20 -12.22 -22.44
N GLU A 233 -1.21 -13.11 -22.34
CA GLU A 233 -1.30 -14.34 -21.55
C GLU A 233 -1.26 -14.05 -20.04
N LEU A 234 -0.55 -12.99 -19.64
CA LEU A 234 -0.57 -12.47 -18.26
C LEU A 234 -1.98 -12.02 -17.85
N LEU A 235 -2.69 -11.34 -18.76
CA LEU A 235 -4.06 -10.87 -18.51
C LEU A 235 -5.07 -12.00 -18.36
N GLU A 236 -4.88 -13.12 -19.06
CA GLU A 236 -5.80 -14.27 -19.01
C GLU A 236 -5.70 -15.04 -17.69
N LYS A 237 -4.48 -15.29 -17.22
CA LYS A 237 -4.24 -16.04 -15.98
C LYS A 237 -4.42 -15.17 -14.72
N SER A 238 -4.32 -13.83 -14.83
CA SER A 238 -4.72 -12.89 -13.78
C SER A 238 -6.07 -12.23 -14.05
N ALA A 239 -6.96 -12.84 -14.86
CA ALA A 239 -8.17 -12.18 -15.32
C ALA A 239 -9.05 -11.69 -14.18
N GLU A 240 -9.18 -12.45 -13.08
CA GLU A 240 -9.93 -12.03 -11.89
C GLU A 240 -9.35 -10.72 -11.32
N LEU A 241 -8.05 -10.68 -10.99
CA LEU A 241 -7.40 -9.50 -10.42
C LEU A 241 -7.38 -8.31 -11.39
N ALA A 242 -7.14 -8.57 -12.67
CA ALA A 242 -7.15 -7.54 -13.71
C ALA A 242 -8.55 -6.94 -13.88
N ASN A 243 -9.60 -7.76 -13.86
CA ASN A 243 -10.98 -7.29 -13.93
C ASN A 243 -11.36 -6.53 -12.66
N LEU A 244 -10.95 -7.04 -11.50
CA LEU A 244 -11.26 -6.47 -10.19
C LEU A 244 -10.61 -5.10 -9.98
N THR A 245 -9.39 -4.93 -10.50
CA THR A 245 -8.60 -3.71 -10.30
C THR A 245 -8.62 -2.78 -11.51
N GLY A 246 -9.40 -3.11 -12.56
CA GLY A 246 -9.37 -2.36 -13.83
C GLY A 246 -7.97 -2.33 -14.46
N ARG A 247 -7.19 -3.40 -14.27
CA ARG A 247 -5.76 -3.50 -14.60
C ARG A 247 -4.86 -2.55 -13.79
N GLY A 248 -5.38 -1.90 -12.75
CA GLY A 248 -4.65 -1.02 -11.86
C GLY A 248 -3.59 -1.72 -11.01
N LEU A 249 -3.68 -3.05 -10.85
CA LEU A 249 -2.63 -3.90 -10.28
C LEU A 249 -2.06 -4.89 -11.31
N ALA A 250 -2.39 -4.75 -12.59
CA ALA A 250 -1.84 -5.66 -13.61
C ALA A 250 -0.34 -5.40 -13.79
N GLY A 251 0.47 -6.45 -13.68
CA GLY A 251 1.89 -6.37 -13.95
C GLY A 251 2.76 -6.88 -12.80
N LEU A 252 3.82 -6.13 -12.49
CA LEU A 252 4.97 -6.57 -11.73
C LEU A 252 4.78 -6.35 -10.22
N PHE A 253 3.60 -6.63 -9.66
CA PHE A 253 3.34 -6.35 -8.24
C PHE A 253 4.10 -7.30 -7.32
N GLN A 254 4.70 -6.78 -6.24
CA GLN A 254 5.46 -7.52 -5.25
C GLN A 254 5.10 -7.06 -3.84
N PHE A 255 5.00 -8.04 -2.93
CA PHE A 255 5.00 -7.82 -1.51
C PHE A 255 6.43 -8.03 -0.99
N LEU A 256 6.87 -7.11 -0.14
CA LEU A 256 8.15 -7.15 0.56
C LEU A 256 7.88 -6.88 2.03
N TRP A 257 8.36 -7.74 2.93
CA TRP A 257 8.37 -7.49 4.38
C TRP A 257 9.67 -7.96 5.04
N PRO A 258 10.05 -7.39 6.20
CA PRO A 258 11.30 -7.65 6.88
C PRO A 258 11.54 -9.10 7.29
N LYS A 259 12.80 -9.45 7.60
CA LYS A 259 13.12 -10.77 8.19
C LYS A 259 12.43 -10.83 9.55
N PRO A 260 11.67 -11.90 9.86
CA PRO A 260 11.38 -12.16 11.26
C PRO A 260 12.72 -12.15 11.97
N LYS A 261 12.81 -11.46 13.11
CA LYS A 261 14.04 -11.47 13.89
C LYS A 261 14.36 -12.94 14.15
N PRO A 262 15.60 -13.41 13.86
CA PRO A 262 15.95 -14.77 14.24
C PRO A 262 15.60 -14.91 15.72
N PHE A 263 14.81 -15.94 16.04
CA PHE A 263 14.44 -16.23 17.42
C PHE A 263 15.75 -16.23 18.21
N GLN A 264 15.97 -15.20 19.01
CA GLN A 264 17.05 -15.22 19.97
C GLN A 264 16.52 -16.23 20.99
N GLU A 265 17.03 -17.46 20.93
CA GLU A 265 16.97 -18.32 22.11
C GLU A 265 17.57 -17.44 23.21
N GLU A 266 16.72 -16.95 24.11
CA GLU A 266 17.19 -16.30 25.31
C GLU A 266 18.13 -17.32 25.92
N ASP A 267 19.43 -17.06 25.81
CA ASP A 267 20.45 -17.88 26.43
C ASP A 267 20.15 -17.81 27.92
N ASP A 268 19.37 -18.78 28.42
CA ASP A 268 19.00 -19.03 29.83
C ASP A 268 20.25 -19.27 30.74
N SER A 269 21.43 -18.90 30.24
CA SER A 269 22.74 -19.04 30.85
C SER A 269 22.99 -18.10 32.05
N ASP A 270 22.07 -17.19 32.38
CA ASP A 270 22.23 -16.26 33.53
C ASP A 270 21.54 -16.72 34.83
N SER A 271 21.07 -17.98 34.93
CA SER A 271 20.39 -18.50 36.13
C SER A 271 21.22 -19.45 37.02
N GLN A 272 22.55 -19.39 36.97
CA GLN A 272 23.38 -20.03 38.01
C GLN A 272 24.60 -19.18 38.37
N GLU A 273 24.42 -18.16 39.20
CA GLU A 273 25.38 -17.81 40.26
C GLU A 273 24.83 -16.64 41.11
N GLY A 274 24.24 -16.97 42.27
CA GLY A 274 23.73 -15.92 43.16
C GLY A 274 23.02 -16.33 44.44
N GLU A 275 23.14 -17.58 44.92
CA GLU A 275 22.80 -17.89 46.31
C GLU A 275 23.78 -17.19 47.26
N LYS A 276 23.45 -15.97 47.70
CA LYS A 276 23.86 -15.45 49.01
C LYS A 276 22.72 -14.67 49.65
N SER A 277 21.93 -15.42 50.44
CA SER A 277 21.51 -15.06 51.79
C SER A 277 21.33 -13.56 52.07
N ASN A 278 20.09 -13.10 52.12
CA ASN A 278 19.74 -12.16 53.19
C ASN A 278 18.33 -12.41 53.70
N SER A 279 18.27 -12.42 55.03
CA SER A 279 17.18 -12.87 55.87
C SER A 279 16.16 -11.75 56.11
N GLN A 280 14.90 -12.17 56.30
CA GLN A 280 13.89 -11.64 57.23
C GLN A 280 13.40 -10.18 57.16
N GLU A 281 12.09 -10.04 56.95
CA GLU A 281 11.07 -9.34 57.77
C GLU A 281 9.80 -9.22 56.87
N GLU A 282 8.77 -10.08 56.97
CA GLU A 282 7.64 -10.07 57.92
C GLU A 282 6.94 -8.71 58.11
N GLU A 283 5.75 -8.53 57.50
CA GLU A 283 4.50 -7.90 58.01
C GLU A 283 3.52 -7.71 56.81
N GLN A 284 2.47 -8.52 56.62
CA GLN A 284 1.11 -8.48 57.21
C GLN A 284 0.32 -7.16 57.10
N SER A 285 -0.68 -7.14 56.21
CA SER A 285 -2.06 -6.57 56.36
C SER A 285 -2.69 -6.52 54.95
N ASP A 286 -3.70 -7.31 54.57
CA ASP A 286 -5.10 -7.41 55.03
C ASP A 286 -5.93 -6.13 54.75
N SER A 287 -7.13 -6.31 54.15
CA SER A 287 -8.19 -5.35 53.66
C SER A 287 -8.37 -5.47 52.12
N GLN A 288 -9.34 -6.20 51.55
CA GLN A 288 -10.82 -6.06 51.49
C GLN A 288 -11.36 -4.75 50.89
N GLU A 289 -12.48 -4.93 50.16
CA GLU A 289 -13.47 -3.98 49.57
C GLU A 289 -13.37 -3.82 48.04
N GLU A 290 -14.20 -4.51 47.26
CA GLU A 290 -15.61 -4.16 46.91
C GLU A 290 -15.73 -2.81 46.19
N GLU A 291 -15.93 -2.84 44.87
CA GLU A 291 -16.85 -1.91 44.20
C GLU A 291 -17.38 -2.50 42.88
N GLN A 292 -18.60 -3.02 42.97
CA GLN A 292 -19.54 -3.09 41.86
C GLN A 292 -20.16 -1.70 41.69
N SER A 293 -20.11 -1.08 40.51
CA SER A 293 -21.25 -0.28 40.04
C SER A 293 -21.21 -0.04 38.53
N ASP A 294 -22.40 -0.17 37.95
CA ASP A 294 -22.97 0.63 36.88
C ASP A 294 -22.17 0.87 35.59
N PHE A 295 -22.63 0.25 34.50
CA PHE A 295 -22.97 0.99 33.28
C PHE A 295 -23.96 0.15 32.42
N GLN A 296 -25.26 0.39 32.64
CA GLN A 296 -26.35 0.07 31.71
C GLN A 296 -26.97 1.40 31.24
N GLU A 297 -26.58 1.86 30.06
CA GLU A 297 -27.26 2.86 29.20
C GLU A 297 -26.41 2.84 27.92
N GLU A 298 -26.89 2.59 26.70
CA GLU A 298 -27.99 3.25 26.03
C GLU A 298 -28.72 2.29 25.07
N LYS A 299 -30.05 2.31 25.15
CA LYS A 299 -30.98 1.95 24.09
C LYS A 299 -31.30 3.21 23.27
N GLU A 300 -31.77 2.96 22.05
CA GLU A 300 -32.61 3.87 21.25
C GLU A 300 -31.91 5.08 20.62
N PHE A 301 -31.54 4.94 19.34
CA PHE A 301 -31.64 6.06 18.40
C PHE A 301 -32.30 5.62 17.08
N ASP A 302 -33.57 6.04 17.00
CA ASP A 302 -34.38 6.42 15.84
C ASP A 302 -34.51 5.53 14.60
N SER A 303 -35.61 4.80 14.64
CA SER A 303 -36.49 4.51 13.53
C SER A 303 -37.41 5.72 13.24
N GLN A 304 -37.03 6.65 12.36
CA GLN A 304 -37.98 7.56 11.70
C GLN A 304 -37.49 7.98 10.30
N ALA A 305 -37.97 7.29 9.26
CA ALA A 305 -38.01 7.84 7.90
C ALA A 305 -39.11 7.14 7.09
N SER A 306 -40.36 7.51 7.33
CA SER A 306 -41.48 7.27 6.43
C SER A 306 -42.58 8.26 6.78
N GLN A 307 -42.60 9.39 6.06
CA GLN A 307 -43.78 10.18 5.66
C GLN A 307 -43.33 11.58 5.25
N THR A 308 -43.13 11.79 3.95
CA THR A 308 -43.63 12.92 3.14
C THR A 308 -43.20 12.73 1.70
#